data_AF-A0AAV9UBT6-F1
#
_entry.id   AF-A0AAV9UBT6-F1
#
_cell.length_a   1.000
_cell.length_b   1.000
_cell.length_c   1.000
_cell.angle_alpha   90.00
_cell.angle_beta   90.00
_cell.angle_gamma   90.00
#
_symmetry.space_group_name_H-M   'P 1'
#
loop_
_entity.id
_entity.type
_entity.pdbx_description
1 polymer ?
#
loop_
_entity_poly.entity_id
_entity_poly.type
_entity_poly.pdbx_seq_one_letter_code
_entity_poly.pdbx_strand_id
1 'polypeptide(L)'
;MVSCSARLLTRLSTLKRPQLAFTCLCIVPAVVHTIRLLTGTGSGVDVLAISSLAMTAFTVRSVPLDPAAQEYLSPLEKWVPILNPVLIVAITIGALFTDRHLENDYFLYLPLLVWVTVNFGRSAMATVDLGHLEKLKYKYKGA
;
A
#
# COMPACT_ATOMS: atom_id res chain seq x y z
N MET A 1 -15.38 34.49 4.35
CA MET A 1 -14.86 33.39 5.19
C MET A 1 -15.20 31.97 4.69
N VAL A 2 -16.25 31.74 3.89
CA VAL A 2 -16.66 30.39 3.41
C VAL A 2 -15.68 29.73 2.42
N SER A 3 -14.81 30.52 1.76
CA SER A 3 -13.90 30.02 0.71
C SER A 3 -12.65 29.29 1.22
N CYS A 4 -12.36 29.35 2.52
CA CYS A 4 -11.20 28.68 3.12
C CYS A 4 -11.48 27.20 3.40
N SER A 5 -12.66 26.87 3.96
CA SER A 5 -13.05 25.49 4.28
C SER A 5 -13.27 24.61 3.05
N ALA A 6 -13.87 25.15 1.98
CA ALA A 6 -14.08 24.39 0.73
C ALA A 6 -12.75 24.04 0.02
N ARG A 7 -11.74 24.91 0.13
CA ARG A 7 -10.39 24.67 -0.40
C ARG A 7 -9.58 23.69 0.45
N LEU A 8 -9.79 23.67 1.77
CA LEU A 8 -9.19 22.69 2.67
C LEU A 8 -9.78 21.29 2.46
N LEU A 9 -11.10 21.20 2.28
CA LEU A 9 -11.80 19.94 1.97
C LEU A 9 -11.39 19.34 0.62
N THR A 10 -11.22 20.19 -0.40
CA THR A 10 -10.72 19.72 -1.71
C THR A 10 -9.26 19.28 -1.65
N ARG A 11 -8.37 19.97 -0.90
CA ARG A 11 -6.97 19.56 -0.69
C ARG A 11 -6.82 18.25 0.08
N LEU A 12 -7.64 18.03 1.11
CA LEU A 12 -7.72 16.76 1.84
C LEU A 12 -8.23 15.62 0.94
N SER A 13 -9.15 15.93 0.02
CA SER A 13 -9.68 14.92 -0.90
C SER A 13 -8.65 14.49 -1.96
N THR A 14 -7.78 15.38 -2.44
CA THR A 14 -6.80 15.06 -3.49
C THR A 14 -5.59 14.28 -2.97
N LEU A 15 -5.14 14.53 -1.74
CA LEU A 15 -4.09 13.73 -1.08
C LEU A 15 -4.58 12.33 -0.68
N LYS A 16 -5.87 12.19 -0.33
CA LYS A 16 -6.48 10.90 0.03
C LYS A 16 -6.79 10.00 -1.16
N ARG A 17 -7.00 10.54 -2.36
CA ARG A 17 -7.35 9.77 -3.57
C ARG A 17 -6.33 8.68 -3.95
N PRO A 18 -5.01 8.97 -4.06
CA PRO A 18 -4.04 7.92 -4.40
C PRO A 18 -3.88 6.90 -3.26
N GLN A 19 -3.94 7.33 -2.01
CA GLN A 19 -3.91 6.43 -0.85
C GLN A 19 -5.11 5.48 -0.83
N LEU A 20 -6.31 5.98 -1.17
CA LEU A 20 -7.51 5.17 -1.32
C LEU A 20 -7.38 4.17 -2.47
N ALA A 21 -6.85 4.59 -3.62
CA ALA A 21 -6.64 3.71 -4.77
C ALA A 21 -5.70 2.54 -4.41
N PHE A 22 -4.57 2.81 -3.75
CA PHE A 22 -3.65 1.76 -3.30
C PHE A 22 -4.24 0.87 -2.20
N THR A 23 -5.06 1.45 -1.31
CA THR A 23 -5.76 0.66 -0.28
C THR A 23 -6.78 -0.28 -0.93
N CYS A 24 -7.54 0.19 -1.91
CA CYS A 24 -8.46 -0.66 -2.69
C CYS A 24 -7.70 -1.76 -3.44
N LEU A 25 -6.53 -1.44 -4.02
CA LEU A 25 -5.67 -2.42 -4.68
C LEU A 25 -5.19 -3.53 -3.73
N CYS A 26 -5.08 -3.27 -2.42
CA CYS A 26 -4.75 -4.28 -1.42
C CYS A 26 -5.98 -5.07 -0.94
N ILE A 27 -7.14 -4.40 -0.81
CA ILE A 27 -8.37 -5.01 -0.29
C ILE A 27 -8.94 -6.03 -1.27
N VAL A 28 -8.99 -5.70 -2.57
CA VAL A 28 -9.54 -6.61 -3.60
C VAL A 28 -8.90 -8.00 -3.58
N PRO A 29 -7.55 -8.15 -3.66
CA PRO A 29 -6.92 -9.47 -3.57
C PRO A 29 -7.06 -10.10 -2.19
N ALA A 30 -7.11 -9.32 -1.11
CA ALA A 30 -7.33 -9.86 0.23
C ALA A 30 -8.71 -10.51 0.36
N VAL A 31 -9.73 -9.91 -0.25
CA VAL A 31 -11.09 -10.48 -0.33
C VAL A 31 -11.07 -11.77 -1.15
N VAL A 32 -10.34 -11.82 -2.27
CA VAL A 32 -10.20 -13.05 -3.08
C VAL A 32 -9.59 -14.19 -2.25
N HIS A 33 -8.47 -13.96 -1.55
CA HIS A 33 -7.87 -14.97 -0.67
C HIS A 33 -8.79 -15.37 0.50
N THR A 34 -9.56 -14.42 1.03
CA THR A 34 -10.54 -14.72 2.08
C THR A 34 -11.66 -15.63 1.58
N ILE A 35 -12.20 -15.37 0.38
CA ILE A 35 -13.22 -16.23 -0.25
C ILE A 35 -12.66 -17.64 -0.48
N ARG A 36 -11.39 -17.77 -0.88
CA ARG A 36 -10.74 -19.07 -1.05
C ARG A 36 -10.65 -19.86 0.26
N LEU A 37 -10.25 -19.20 1.35
CA LEU A 37 -10.26 -19.81 2.69
C LEU A 37 -11.66 -20.28 3.09
N LEU A 38 -12.69 -19.45 2.86
CA LEU A 38 -14.07 -19.77 3.21
C LEU A 38 -14.68 -20.90 2.37
N THR A 39 -14.28 -21.04 1.11
CA THR A 39 -14.75 -22.09 0.20
C THR A 39 -14.00 -23.42 0.35
N GLY A 40 -13.04 -23.51 1.30
CA GLY A 40 -12.24 -24.71 1.52
C GLY A 40 -11.16 -24.96 0.46
N THR A 41 -11.05 -24.07 -0.53
CA THR A 41 -10.00 -24.08 -1.56
C THR A 41 -8.77 -23.28 -1.15
N GLY A 42 -8.72 -22.81 0.09
CA GLY A 42 -7.59 -22.09 0.67
C GLY A 42 -6.51 -23.01 1.23
N SER A 43 -5.40 -22.42 1.61
CA SER A 43 -4.22 -23.02 2.22
C SER A 43 -3.70 -22.12 3.33
N GLY A 44 -2.78 -22.61 4.17
CA GLY A 44 -2.11 -21.75 5.16
C GLY A 44 -1.37 -20.56 4.53
N VAL A 45 -0.95 -20.70 3.26
CA VAL A 45 -0.30 -19.63 2.49
C VAL A 45 -1.25 -18.45 2.22
N ASP A 46 -2.56 -18.69 2.10
CA ASP A 46 -3.56 -17.63 1.92
C ASP A 46 -3.70 -16.73 3.17
N VAL A 47 -3.48 -17.29 4.38
CA VAL A 47 -3.49 -16.50 5.63
C VAL A 47 -2.27 -15.56 5.68
N LEU A 48 -1.12 -16.05 5.24
CA LEU A 48 0.09 -15.24 5.11
C LEU A 48 -0.10 -14.15 4.05
N ALA A 49 -0.72 -14.48 2.90
CA ALA A 49 -1.07 -13.54 1.84
C ALA A 49 -1.97 -12.41 2.34
N ILE A 50 -3.03 -12.72 3.07
CA ILE A 50 -3.94 -11.71 3.65
C ILE A 50 -3.18 -10.81 4.64
N SER A 51 -2.29 -11.39 5.45
CA SER A 51 -1.48 -10.65 6.42
C SER A 51 -0.48 -9.71 5.73
N SER A 52 0.14 -10.14 4.63
CA SER A 52 1.01 -9.28 3.80
C SER A 52 0.23 -8.14 3.14
N LEU A 53 -0.97 -8.41 2.62
CA LEU A 53 -1.84 -7.40 2.03
C LEU A 53 -2.32 -6.38 3.08
N ALA A 54 -2.63 -6.83 4.29
CA ALA A 54 -2.99 -5.96 5.41
C ALA A 54 -1.81 -5.06 5.83
N MET A 55 -0.60 -5.62 5.93
CA MET A 55 0.61 -4.82 6.18
C MET A 55 0.90 -3.82 5.07
N THR A 56 0.67 -4.20 3.81
CA THR A 56 0.83 -3.30 2.65
C THR A 56 -0.16 -2.14 2.73
N ALA A 57 -1.44 -2.41 3.01
CA ALA A 57 -2.46 -1.38 3.20
C ALA A 57 -2.15 -0.47 4.40
N PHE A 58 -1.67 -1.03 5.51
CA PHE A 58 -1.22 -0.24 6.66
C PHE A 58 -0.04 0.66 6.29
N THR A 59 0.94 0.13 5.54
CA THR A 59 2.10 0.91 5.09
C THR A 59 1.66 2.08 4.22
N VAL A 60 0.76 1.85 3.24
CA VAL A 60 0.12 2.87 2.39
C VAL A 60 -0.48 4.01 3.18
N ARG A 61 -1.17 3.68 4.29
CA ARG A 61 -1.93 4.65 5.07
C ARG A 61 -1.11 5.36 6.14
N SER A 62 -0.24 4.64 6.84
CA SER A 62 0.40 5.11 8.06
C SER A 62 1.83 5.61 7.85
N VAL A 63 2.53 5.12 6.83
CA VAL A 63 3.92 5.53 6.59
C VAL A 63 3.96 6.72 5.63
N PRO A 64 4.33 7.93 6.08
CA PRO A 64 4.49 9.10 5.23
C PRO A 64 5.69 8.93 4.29
N LEU A 65 5.60 9.57 3.11
CA LEU A 65 6.66 9.58 2.09
C LEU A 65 7.69 10.71 2.32
N ASP A 66 7.37 11.67 3.19
CA ASP A 66 8.23 12.80 3.48
C ASP A 66 9.37 12.38 4.42
N PRO A 67 10.65 12.51 4.02
CA PRO A 67 11.79 12.15 4.86
C PRO A 67 11.82 12.93 6.19
N ALA A 68 11.31 14.15 6.25
CA ALA A 68 11.23 14.92 7.49
C ALA A 68 10.18 14.34 8.47
N ALA A 69 9.14 13.70 7.95
CA ALA A 69 8.12 13.03 8.76
C ALA A 69 8.55 11.62 9.21
N GLN A 70 9.57 11.03 8.57
CA GLN A 70 10.07 9.70 8.95
C GLN A 70 10.78 9.67 10.31
N GLU A 71 11.32 10.80 10.74
CA GLU A 71 12.02 10.91 12.03
C GLU A 71 11.07 10.70 13.22
N TYR A 72 9.79 11.07 13.05
CA TYR A 72 8.73 10.94 14.06
C TYR A 72 7.98 9.60 14.05
N LEU A 73 8.41 8.64 13.20
CA LEU A 73 7.70 7.38 13.09
C LEU A 73 7.89 6.49 14.31
N SER A 74 6.79 5.86 14.71
CA SER A 74 6.80 4.87 15.77
C SER A 74 7.67 3.67 15.36
N PRO A 75 8.28 2.94 16.31
CA PRO A 75 9.10 1.77 16.00
C PRO A 75 8.36 0.76 15.11
N LEU A 76 7.07 0.54 15.36
CA LEU A 76 6.21 -0.34 14.57
C LEU A 76 6.16 0.09 13.09
N GLU A 77 6.00 1.39 12.83
CA GLU A 77 5.90 1.94 11.47
C GLU A 77 7.21 1.84 10.69
N LYS A 78 8.35 1.76 11.40
CA LYS A 78 9.67 1.51 10.80
C LYS A 78 9.89 0.03 10.47
N TRP A 79 9.41 -0.89 11.30
CA TRP A 79 9.61 -2.33 11.10
C TRP A 79 8.61 -2.97 10.13
N VAL A 80 7.36 -2.52 10.09
CA VAL A 80 6.31 -3.11 9.22
C VAL A 80 6.71 -3.13 7.72
N PRO A 81 7.27 -2.05 7.14
CA PRO A 81 7.74 -2.06 5.75
C PRO A 81 8.85 -3.08 5.47
N ILE A 82 9.66 -3.43 6.48
CA ILE A 82 10.77 -4.40 6.40
C ILE A 82 10.25 -5.83 6.58
N LEU A 83 9.27 -6.03 7.46
CA LEU A 83 8.67 -7.35 7.69
C LEU A 83 7.83 -7.82 6.50
N ASN A 84 7.21 -6.89 5.76
CA ASN A 84 6.36 -7.23 4.64
C ASN A 84 7.07 -7.98 3.48
N PRO A 85 8.25 -7.55 2.97
CA PRO A 85 8.99 -8.33 1.98
C PRO A 85 9.45 -9.70 2.51
N VAL A 86 9.80 -9.80 3.80
CA VAL A 86 10.13 -11.11 4.41
C VAL A 86 8.92 -12.04 4.35
N LEU A 87 7.73 -11.53 4.63
CA LEU A 87 6.50 -12.31 4.54
C LEU A 87 6.18 -12.70 3.08
N ILE A 88 6.43 -11.83 2.12
CA ILE A 88 6.26 -12.13 0.68
C ILE A 88 7.21 -13.25 0.24
N VAL A 89 8.47 -13.23 0.69
CA VAL A 89 9.41 -14.31 0.43
C VAL A 89 8.91 -15.63 1.04
N ALA A 90 8.43 -15.59 2.29
CA ALA A 90 7.86 -16.78 2.94
C ALA A 90 6.63 -17.32 2.19
N ILE A 91 5.74 -16.46 1.70
CA ILE A 91 4.59 -16.83 0.87
C ILE A 91 5.06 -17.47 -0.44
N THR A 92 6.04 -16.86 -1.11
CA THR A 92 6.56 -17.36 -2.39
C THR A 92 7.20 -18.73 -2.24
N ILE A 93 8.01 -18.93 -1.20
CA ILE A 93 8.60 -20.22 -0.87
C ILE A 93 7.50 -21.23 -0.51
N GLY A 94 6.54 -20.84 0.35
CA GLY A 94 5.41 -21.70 0.72
C GLY A 94 4.55 -22.12 -0.48
N ALA A 95 4.39 -21.23 -1.48
CA ALA A 95 3.70 -21.52 -2.72
C ALA A 95 4.45 -22.56 -3.56
N LEU A 96 5.79 -22.51 -3.63
CA LEU A 96 6.61 -23.50 -4.34
C LEU A 96 6.52 -24.90 -3.72
N PHE A 97 6.31 -24.99 -2.41
CA PHE A 97 6.12 -26.26 -1.70
C PHE A 97 4.68 -26.77 -1.72
N THR A 98 3.76 -26.04 -2.35
CA THR A 98 2.37 -26.47 -2.50
C THR A 98 2.17 -27.00 -3.92
N ASP A 99 1.54 -28.17 -4.07
CA ASP A 99 1.23 -28.78 -5.40
C ASP A 99 0.42 -27.84 -6.32
N ARG A 100 -0.24 -26.83 -5.74
CA ARG A 100 -0.97 -25.77 -6.45
C ARG A 100 -0.11 -24.89 -7.35
N HIS A 101 1.21 -24.81 -7.13
CA HIS A 101 2.09 -24.11 -8.08
C HIS A 101 2.02 -24.73 -9.48
N LEU A 102 1.83 -26.05 -9.57
CA LEU A 102 1.77 -26.79 -10.83
C LEU A 102 0.42 -26.64 -11.55
N GLU A 103 -0.65 -26.24 -10.83
CA GLU A 103 -1.99 -26.06 -11.38
C GLU A 103 -2.25 -24.66 -11.96
N ASN A 104 -1.21 -23.84 -12.18
CA ASN A 104 -1.33 -22.45 -12.64
C ASN A 104 -2.15 -21.56 -11.70
N ASP A 105 -2.02 -21.76 -10.38
CA ASP A 105 -2.71 -20.92 -9.39
C ASP A 105 -2.00 -19.55 -9.24
N TYR A 106 -2.20 -18.68 -10.24
CA TYR A 106 -1.60 -17.34 -10.31
C TYR A 106 -1.99 -16.44 -9.13
N PHE A 107 -3.06 -16.77 -8.40
CA PHE A 107 -3.54 -15.98 -7.27
C PHE A 107 -2.52 -15.96 -6.12
N LEU A 108 -1.67 -16.98 -5.97
CA LEU A 108 -0.61 -17.01 -4.95
C LEU A 108 0.44 -15.89 -5.13
N TYR A 109 0.59 -15.37 -6.35
CA TYR A 109 1.54 -14.30 -6.67
C TYR A 109 0.93 -12.89 -6.56
N LEU A 110 -0.38 -12.77 -6.32
CA LEU A 110 -1.06 -11.47 -6.19
C LEU A 110 -0.47 -10.58 -5.09
N PRO A 111 -0.17 -11.07 -3.87
CA PRO A 111 0.42 -10.23 -2.82
C PRO A 111 1.75 -9.62 -3.24
N LEU A 112 2.58 -10.38 -3.95
CA LEU A 112 3.85 -9.92 -4.49
C LEU A 112 3.63 -8.83 -5.55
N LEU A 113 2.74 -9.05 -6.51
CA LEU A 113 2.43 -8.07 -7.56
C LEU A 113 1.90 -6.76 -6.98
N VAL A 114 0.98 -6.86 -6.01
CA VAL A 114 0.39 -5.69 -5.33
C VAL A 114 1.47 -4.93 -4.56
N TRP A 115 2.32 -5.64 -3.81
CA TRP A 115 3.42 -5.00 -3.07
C TRP A 115 4.40 -4.27 -3.99
N VAL A 116 4.81 -4.87 -5.11
CA VAL A 116 5.69 -4.22 -6.09
C VAL A 116 5.01 -2.98 -6.67
N THR A 117 3.75 -3.10 -7.09
CA THR A 117 2.97 -2.00 -7.69
C THR A 117 2.80 -0.84 -6.71
N VAL A 118 2.49 -1.14 -5.44
CA VAL A 118 2.32 -0.15 -4.39
C VAL A 118 3.64 0.54 -4.05
N ASN A 119 4.75 -0.20 -3.90
CA ASN A 119 6.03 0.43 -3.59
C ASN A 119 6.55 1.28 -4.74
N PHE A 120 6.41 0.81 -5.98
CA PHE A 120 6.78 1.59 -7.16
C PHE A 120 5.93 2.86 -7.27
N GLY A 121 4.61 2.73 -7.11
CA GLY A 121 3.69 3.87 -7.11
C GLY A 121 3.97 4.87 -5.98
N ARG A 122 4.32 4.39 -4.78
CA ARG A 122 4.73 5.21 -3.65
C ARG A 122 6.04 5.94 -3.92
N SER A 123 7.04 5.27 -4.48
CA SER A 123 8.32 5.88 -4.84
C SER A 123 8.14 6.96 -5.91
N ALA A 124 7.34 6.69 -6.94
CA ALA A 124 6.99 7.68 -7.96
C ALA A 124 6.29 8.91 -7.34
N MET A 125 5.39 8.72 -6.36
CA MET A 125 4.76 9.83 -5.66
C MET A 125 5.71 10.61 -4.74
N ALA A 126 6.71 9.96 -4.15
CA ALA A 126 7.72 10.64 -3.34
C ALA A 126 8.58 11.60 -4.18
N THR A 127 8.83 11.29 -5.45
CA THR A 127 9.57 12.18 -6.36
C THR A 127 8.75 13.42 -6.77
N VAL A 128 7.42 13.35 -6.69
CA VAL A 128 6.55 14.51 -6.89
C VAL A 128 6.47 15.26 -5.56
N ASP A 129 7.46 16.12 -5.30
CA ASP A 129 7.48 17.01 -4.14
C ASP A 129 6.31 18.01 -4.23
N LEU A 130 5.14 17.57 -3.77
CA LEU A 130 3.92 18.36 -3.69
C LEU A 130 4.12 19.60 -2.79
N GLY A 131 5.07 19.56 -1.85
CA GLY A 131 5.45 20.68 -1.01
C GLY A 131 6.19 21.78 -1.78
N HIS A 132 7.10 21.40 -2.70
CA HIS A 132 7.76 22.36 -3.60
C HIS A 132 6.77 23.00 -4.59
N LEU A 133 5.86 22.21 -5.15
CA LEU A 133 4.81 22.68 -6.05
C LEU A 133 3.86 23.65 -5.34
N GLU A 134 3.57 23.45 -4.05
CA GLU A 134 2.82 24.41 -3.25
C GLU A 134 3.60 25.71 -3.04
N LYS A 135 4.90 25.66 -2.71
CA LYS A 135 5.73 26.88 -2.57
C LYS A 135 5.81 27.70 -3.86
N LEU A 136 5.89 27.03 -5.02
CA LEU A 136 5.87 27.68 -6.34
C LEU A 136 4.51 28.36 -6.62
N LYS A 137 3.39 27.74 -6.23
CA LYS A 137 2.05 28.32 -6.39
C LYS A 137 1.84 29.60 -5.57
N TYR A 138 2.46 29.70 -4.39
CA TYR A 138 2.37 30.93 -3.56
C TYR A 138 3.28 32.04 -4.08
N LYS A 139 4.46 31.72 -4.62
CA LYS A 139 5.33 32.72 -5.26
C LYS A 139 4.68 33.36 -6.49
N TYR A 140 3.87 32.63 -7.25
CA TYR A 140 3.21 33.16 -8.45
C TYR A 140 1.94 33.98 -8.15
N LYS A 141 1.36 33.91 -6.95
CA LYS A 141 0.16 34.69 -6.57
C LYS A 141 0.47 35.99 -5.82
N GLY A 142 1.74 36.25 -5.54
CA GLY A 142 2.22 37.49 -4.95
C GLY A 142 3.04 38.36 -5.93
N ALA A 143 3.05 38.01 -7.22
CA ALA A 143 3.62 38.80 -8.31
C ALA A 143 2.50 39.31 -9.21
#